data_AF-A0A846SUB7-F1
#
_entry.id   AF-A0A846SUB7-F1
#
_cell.length_a   1.000
_cell.length_b   1.000
_cell.length_c   1.000
_cell.angle_alpha   90.00
_cell.angle_beta   90.00
_cell.angle_gamma   90.00
#
_symmetry.space_group_name_H-M   'P 1'
#
loop_
_entity.id
_entity.type
_entity.pdbx_description
1 polymer ?
#
loop_
_entity_poly.entity_id
_entity_poly.type
_entity_poly.pdbx_seq_one_letter_code
_entity_poly.pdbx_strand_id
1 'polypeptide(L)'
;MDGIELCLRFSLPPHEKGLCGVQDGSGVLRAYLEGASSADEARMRLERFEGLHPYLSGIARRLGKDWLDPVVVETYWVGSDALGQFTRDDMRWILQRYVRNKTGSDAMAQAAAQKLIEPLPERVAPHHNFHVLYLCAGPHTLAPAVVGEFDQCRVGWGRVRRKLTDAIVVDWTPLVYECGKYVLGGIVERSVRYDAAFLQEPRVGEVVAVHWGMAVLRLDDERLKNLKDATRSTLELVNSIKS
;
A
#
# COMPACT_ATOMS: atom_id res chain seq x y z
N MET A 1 -15.86 0.24 10.09
CA MET A 1 -15.30 -0.37 8.87
C MET A 1 -14.61 -1.64 9.33
N ASP A 2 -15.01 -2.79 8.81
CA ASP A 2 -14.25 -4.02 9.04
C ASP A 2 -12.95 -3.98 8.22
N GLY A 3 -12.01 -4.89 8.52
CA GLY A 3 -10.72 -4.88 7.86
C GLY A 3 -10.74 -5.42 6.44
N ILE A 4 -11.74 -6.22 6.05
CA ILE A 4 -11.90 -6.70 4.67
C ILE A 4 -12.28 -5.52 3.78
N GLU A 5 -13.32 -4.77 4.18
CA GLU A 5 -13.77 -3.56 3.49
C GLU A 5 -12.62 -2.57 3.33
N LEU A 6 -11.88 -2.29 4.42
CA LEU A 6 -10.71 -1.42 4.37
C LEU A 6 -9.67 -1.94 3.37
N CYS A 7 -9.36 -3.24 3.41
CA CYS A 7 -8.35 -3.84 2.55
C CYS A 7 -8.75 -3.77 1.07
N LEU A 8 -10.03 -3.96 0.76
CA LEU A 8 -10.56 -3.91 -0.60
C LEU A 8 -10.56 -2.50 -1.18
N ARG A 9 -10.87 -1.46 -0.38
CA ARG A 9 -10.79 -0.06 -0.84
C ARG A 9 -9.41 0.26 -1.43
N PHE A 10 -8.33 -0.27 -0.85
CA PHE A 10 -6.98 -0.10 -1.40
C PHE A 10 -6.62 -1.13 -2.48
N SER A 11 -7.10 -2.37 -2.39
CA SER A 11 -6.67 -3.45 -3.29
C SER A 11 -7.43 -3.51 -4.62
N LEU A 12 -8.69 -3.10 -4.65
CA LEU A 12 -9.53 -3.16 -5.86
C LEU A 12 -9.04 -2.25 -6.99
N PRO A 13 -8.65 -0.97 -6.77
CA PRO A 13 -8.24 -0.09 -7.85
C PRO A 13 -7.09 -0.63 -8.73
N PRO A 14 -5.99 -1.20 -8.19
CA PRO A 14 -5.00 -1.90 -9.02
C PRO A 14 -5.48 -3.25 -9.54
N HIS A 15 -6.30 -3.98 -8.79
CA HIS A 15 -6.81 -5.29 -9.20
C HIS A 15 -7.64 -5.19 -10.49
N GLU A 16 -8.55 -4.21 -10.57
CA GLU A 16 -9.38 -3.94 -11.75
C GLU A 16 -8.55 -3.46 -12.96
N LYS A 17 -7.31 -3.01 -12.74
CA LYS A 17 -6.34 -2.68 -13.79
C LYS A 17 -5.48 -3.87 -14.22
N GLY A 18 -5.67 -5.04 -13.61
CA GLY A 18 -4.87 -6.25 -13.89
C GLY A 18 -3.48 -6.26 -13.24
N LEU A 19 -3.23 -5.40 -12.25
CA LEU A 19 -1.89 -5.18 -11.70
C LEU A 19 -1.60 -5.98 -10.42
N CYS A 20 -2.62 -6.50 -9.74
CA CYS A 20 -2.46 -7.35 -8.57
C CYS A 20 -3.60 -8.36 -8.43
N GLY A 21 -3.37 -9.44 -7.67
CA GLY A 21 -4.35 -10.50 -7.42
C GLY A 21 -4.67 -11.38 -8.64
N VAL A 22 -5.48 -12.42 -8.42
CA VAL A 22 -5.91 -13.33 -9.50
C VAL A 22 -7.14 -12.74 -10.18
N GLN A 23 -7.09 -12.63 -11.52
CA GLN A 23 -8.08 -11.92 -12.35
C GLN A 23 -9.51 -12.52 -12.30
N ASP A 24 -9.69 -13.69 -11.70
CA ASP A 24 -10.97 -14.40 -11.56
C ASP A 24 -11.83 -13.92 -10.36
N GLY A 25 -11.43 -12.85 -9.66
CA GLY A 25 -11.99 -12.48 -8.35
C GLY A 25 -12.69 -11.13 -8.24
N SER A 26 -12.59 -10.23 -9.23
CA SER A 26 -13.04 -8.83 -9.09
C SER A 26 -14.54 -8.71 -8.78
N GLY A 27 -15.38 -9.53 -9.41
CA GLY A 27 -16.83 -9.54 -9.17
C GLY A 27 -17.20 -9.92 -7.74
N VAL A 28 -16.52 -10.92 -7.15
CA VAL A 28 -16.75 -11.35 -5.75
C VAL A 28 -16.32 -10.25 -4.77
N LEU A 29 -15.17 -9.64 -5.02
CA LEU A 29 -14.64 -8.57 -4.18
C LEU A 29 -15.52 -7.30 -4.21
N ARG A 30 -16.05 -6.94 -5.38
CA ARG A 30 -17.02 -5.85 -5.52
C ARG A 30 -18.36 -6.19 -4.86
N ALA A 31 -18.85 -7.42 -5.05
CA ALA A 31 -20.07 -7.90 -4.41
C ALA A 31 -19.98 -7.84 -2.87
N TYR A 32 -18.81 -8.11 -2.28
CA TYR A 32 -18.63 -7.97 -0.83
C TYR A 32 -18.88 -6.53 -0.34
N LEU A 33 -18.36 -5.53 -1.05
CA LEU A 33 -18.56 -4.12 -0.71
C LEU A 33 -20.02 -3.67 -0.89
N GLU A 34 -20.76 -4.34 -1.75
CA GLU A 34 -22.19 -4.13 -1.97
C GLU A 34 -23.07 -4.95 -1.01
N GLY A 35 -22.48 -5.76 -0.12
CA GLY A 35 -23.20 -6.62 0.81
C GLY A 35 -23.79 -7.89 0.18
N ALA A 36 -23.32 -8.25 -1.02
CA ALA A 36 -23.81 -9.36 -1.85
C ALA A 36 -22.88 -10.60 -1.87
N SER A 37 -21.78 -10.61 -1.10
CA SER A 37 -20.89 -11.77 -0.92
C SER A 37 -20.48 -11.93 0.54
N SER A 38 -20.02 -13.12 0.93
CA SER A 38 -19.63 -13.44 2.30
C SER A 38 -18.20 -13.00 2.63
N ALA A 39 -17.93 -12.81 3.93
CA ALA A 39 -16.58 -12.51 4.41
C ALA A 39 -15.57 -13.63 4.09
N ASP A 40 -16.01 -14.89 4.12
CA ASP A 40 -15.16 -16.05 3.82
C ASP A 40 -14.73 -16.07 2.34
N GLU A 41 -15.66 -15.79 1.43
CA GLU A 41 -15.33 -15.69 0.00
C GLU A 41 -14.36 -14.53 -0.27
N ALA A 42 -14.62 -13.35 0.28
CA ALA A 42 -13.73 -12.20 0.11
C ALA A 42 -12.33 -12.48 0.68
N ARG A 43 -12.26 -13.12 1.85
CA ARG A 43 -11.02 -13.57 2.50
C ARG A 43 -10.24 -14.52 1.62
N MET A 44 -10.86 -15.58 1.11
CA MET A 44 -10.22 -16.55 0.21
C MET A 44 -9.64 -15.88 -1.05
N ARG A 45 -10.29 -14.84 -1.58
CA ARG A 45 -9.77 -14.08 -2.72
C ARG A 45 -8.59 -13.20 -2.33
N LEU A 46 -8.68 -12.49 -1.20
CA LEU A 46 -7.58 -11.65 -0.69
C LEU A 46 -6.32 -12.45 -0.34
N GLU A 47 -6.45 -13.70 0.09
CA GLU A 47 -5.30 -14.59 0.34
C GLU A 47 -4.44 -14.83 -0.91
N ARG A 48 -5.04 -14.73 -2.11
CA ARG A 48 -4.35 -14.89 -3.40
C ARG A 48 -3.59 -13.63 -3.84
N PHE A 49 -3.64 -12.53 -3.08
CA PHE A 49 -2.88 -11.33 -3.38
C PHE A 49 -1.43 -11.52 -2.90
N GLU A 50 -0.59 -12.07 -3.77
CA GLU A 50 0.77 -12.53 -3.45
C GLU A 50 1.68 -11.47 -2.81
N GLY A 51 1.50 -10.19 -3.14
CA GLY A 51 2.23 -9.07 -2.55
C GLY A 51 1.66 -8.58 -1.21
N LEU A 52 0.34 -8.69 -1.03
CA LEU A 52 -0.40 -8.13 0.11
C LEU A 52 -0.44 -9.09 1.30
N HIS A 53 -0.86 -10.33 1.05
CA HIS A 53 -1.12 -11.33 2.08
C HIS A 53 0.11 -11.62 2.97
N PRO A 54 1.36 -11.71 2.45
CA PRO A 54 2.55 -11.86 3.29
C PRO A 54 2.76 -10.71 4.28
N TYR A 55 2.49 -9.47 3.88
CA TYR A 55 2.65 -8.30 4.74
C TYR A 55 1.60 -8.28 5.84
N LEU A 56 0.32 -8.46 5.48
CA LEU A 56 -0.76 -8.52 6.46
C LEU A 56 -0.53 -9.65 7.45
N SER A 57 -0.13 -10.83 6.99
CA SER A 57 0.20 -11.96 7.86
C SER A 57 1.37 -11.67 8.81
N GLY A 58 2.39 -10.93 8.36
CA GLY A 58 3.55 -10.59 9.17
C GLY A 58 3.24 -9.57 10.25
N ILE A 59 2.45 -8.56 9.89
CA ILE A 59 1.93 -7.57 10.83
C ILE A 59 1.02 -8.26 11.86
N ALA A 60 0.09 -9.08 11.41
CA ALA A 60 -0.80 -9.87 12.26
C ALA A 60 -0.05 -10.73 13.26
N ARG A 61 0.98 -11.45 12.80
CA ARG A 61 1.86 -12.25 13.66
C ARG A 61 2.53 -11.42 14.74
N ARG A 62 3.05 -10.25 14.39
CA ARG A 62 3.72 -9.35 15.35
C ARG A 62 2.75 -8.76 16.37
N LEU A 63 1.53 -8.45 15.94
CA LEU A 63 0.50 -7.81 16.78
C LEU A 63 -0.40 -8.81 17.52
N GLY A 64 -0.28 -10.12 17.25
CA GLY A 64 -1.14 -11.15 17.84
C GLY A 64 -2.61 -11.03 17.40
N LYS A 65 -2.84 -10.66 16.13
CA LYS A 65 -4.17 -10.35 15.57
C LYS A 65 -4.49 -11.25 14.37
N ASP A 66 -5.75 -11.21 13.93
CA ASP A 66 -6.12 -11.75 12.62
C ASP A 66 -5.53 -10.89 11.50
N TRP A 67 -5.18 -11.49 10.35
CA TRP A 67 -4.53 -10.74 9.27
C TRP A 67 -5.46 -9.78 8.52
N LEU A 68 -6.78 -9.91 8.69
CA LEU A 68 -7.78 -8.93 8.27
C LEU A 68 -8.34 -8.13 9.45
N ASP A 69 -7.70 -8.12 10.62
CA ASP A 69 -8.03 -7.17 11.68
C ASP A 69 -7.84 -5.74 11.16
N PRO A 70 -8.79 -4.81 11.39
CA PRO A 70 -8.69 -3.43 10.91
C PRO A 70 -7.36 -2.75 11.27
N VAL A 71 -6.80 -3.03 12.45
CA VAL A 71 -5.51 -2.45 12.88
C VAL A 71 -4.36 -2.98 12.04
N VAL A 72 -4.38 -4.26 11.66
CA VAL A 72 -3.35 -4.87 10.80
C VAL A 72 -3.40 -4.26 9.40
N VAL A 73 -4.61 -4.17 8.83
CA VAL A 73 -4.84 -3.63 7.48
C VAL A 73 -4.48 -2.14 7.42
N GLU A 74 -4.88 -1.36 8.41
CA GLU A 74 -4.55 0.07 8.49
C GLU A 74 -3.04 0.30 8.68
N THR A 75 -2.38 -0.50 9.52
CA THR A 75 -0.92 -0.43 9.72
C THR A 75 -0.16 -0.67 8.41
N TYR A 76 -0.66 -1.55 7.53
CA TYR A 76 -0.04 -1.80 6.23
C TYR A 76 -0.27 -0.65 5.23
N TRP A 77 -1.49 -0.16 5.10
CA TRP A 77 -1.88 0.79 4.04
C TRP A 77 -1.65 2.26 4.38
N VAL A 78 -1.90 2.63 5.64
CA VAL A 78 -1.86 4.02 6.13
C VAL A 78 -0.71 4.21 7.11
N GLY A 79 -0.38 3.18 7.88
CA GLY A 79 0.60 3.23 8.94
C GLY A 79 -0.03 3.47 10.32
N SER A 80 0.75 3.18 11.34
CA SER A 80 0.40 3.36 12.75
C SER A 80 1.68 3.44 13.59
N ASP A 81 1.54 3.80 14.87
CA ASP A 81 2.66 3.77 15.83
C ASP A 81 3.29 2.37 15.97
N ALA A 82 2.55 1.31 15.62
CA ALA A 82 3.06 -0.05 15.66
C ALA A 82 4.19 -0.30 14.65
N LEU A 83 4.30 0.50 13.58
CA LEU A 83 5.37 0.35 12.58
C LEU A 83 6.78 0.44 13.20
N GLY A 84 6.96 1.22 14.28
CA GLY A 84 8.25 1.35 14.97
C GLY A 84 8.71 0.08 15.68
N GLN A 85 7.82 -0.89 15.87
CA GLN A 85 8.09 -2.13 16.60
C GLN A 85 8.69 -3.24 15.73
N PHE A 86 8.65 -3.10 14.40
CA PHE A 86 9.08 -4.13 13.45
C PHE A 86 10.59 -4.15 13.26
N THR A 87 11.15 -5.35 13.28
CA THR A 87 12.58 -5.58 13.10
C THR A 87 12.89 -6.14 11.71
N ARG A 88 14.19 -6.22 11.40
CA ARG A 88 14.69 -6.89 10.21
C ARG A 88 14.26 -8.35 10.15
N ASP A 89 14.16 -9.02 11.30
CA ASP A 89 13.70 -10.41 11.38
C ASP A 89 12.21 -10.56 11.02
N ASP A 90 11.37 -9.63 11.47
CA ASP A 90 9.96 -9.59 11.06
C ASP A 90 9.85 -9.38 9.54
N MET A 91 10.63 -8.43 9.00
CA MET A 91 10.68 -8.17 7.57
C MET A 91 11.21 -9.38 6.78
N ARG A 92 12.23 -10.09 7.28
CA ARG A 92 12.76 -11.31 6.66
C ARG A 92 11.67 -12.36 6.52
N TRP A 93 10.86 -12.55 7.54
CA TRP A 93 9.74 -13.48 7.50
C TRP A 93 8.71 -13.10 6.42
N ILE A 94 8.39 -11.81 6.30
CA ILE A 94 7.48 -11.29 5.27
C ILE A 94 8.06 -11.55 3.87
N LEU A 95 9.31 -11.17 3.64
CA LEU A 95 9.95 -11.29 2.31
C LEU A 95 10.14 -12.76 1.89
N GLN A 96 10.48 -13.65 2.82
CA GLN A 96 10.55 -15.09 2.53
C GLN A 96 9.22 -15.63 2.03
N ARG A 97 8.09 -15.24 2.65
CA ARG A 97 6.76 -15.66 2.20
C ARG A 97 6.39 -15.04 0.86
N TYR A 98 6.67 -13.75 0.68
CA TYR A 98 6.46 -13.06 -0.59
C TYR A 98 7.21 -13.71 -1.75
N VAL A 99 8.51 -14.01 -1.57
CA VAL A 99 9.30 -14.65 -2.61
C VAL A 99 8.85 -16.09 -2.83
N ARG A 100 8.54 -16.85 -1.78
CA ARG A 100 8.05 -18.23 -1.90
C ARG A 100 6.78 -18.32 -2.75
N ASN A 101 5.86 -17.36 -2.61
CA ASN A 101 4.66 -17.31 -3.43
C ASN A 101 4.97 -17.20 -4.93
N LYS A 102 6.11 -16.59 -5.29
CA LYS A 102 6.56 -16.43 -6.68
C LYS A 102 7.42 -17.59 -7.20
N THR A 103 8.26 -18.17 -6.33
CA THR A 103 9.25 -19.19 -6.74
C THR A 103 8.76 -20.62 -6.57
N GLY A 104 7.78 -20.87 -5.67
CA GLY A 104 7.37 -22.21 -5.27
C GLY A 104 8.44 -23.04 -4.56
N SER A 105 9.59 -22.45 -4.20
CA SER A 105 10.75 -23.14 -3.62
C SER A 105 11.28 -22.41 -2.40
N ASP A 106 11.34 -23.11 -1.26
CA ASP A 106 11.82 -22.57 0.01
C ASP A 106 13.30 -22.17 -0.04
N ALA A 107 14.15 -22.99 -0.66
CA ALA A 107 15.59 -22.70 -0.78
C ALA A 107 15.84 -21.44 -1.61
N MET A 108 15.15 -21.30 -2.74
CA MET A 108 15.24 -20.08 -3.58
C MET A 108 14.65 -18.87 -2.86
N ALA A 109 13.55 -19.05 -2.12
CA ALA A 109 12.93 -17.98 -1.36
C ALA A 109 13.84 -17.46 -0.25
N GLN A 110 14.55 -18.34 0.47
CA GLN A 110 15.53 -17.95 1.48
C GLN A 110 16.67 -17.14 0.88
N ALA A 111 17.28 -17.62 -0.21
CA ALA A 111 18.41 -16.94 -0.84
C ALA A 111 18.02 -15.56 -1.41
N ALA A 112 16.87 -15.46 -2.08
CA ALA A 112 16.39 -14.20 -2.64
C ALA A 112 15.91 -13.22 -1.55
N ALA A 113 15.21 -13.71 -0.51
CA ALA A 113 14.84 -12.86 0.62
C ALA A 113 16.08 -12.33 1.36
N GLN A 114 17.14 -13.13 1.49
CA GLN A 114 18.38 -12.68 2.13
C GLN A 114 18.98 -11.47 1.40
N LYS A 115 19.05 -11.50 0.06
CA LYS A 115 19.51 -10.35 -0.75
C LYS A 115 18.66 -9.10 -0.57
N LEU A 116 17.35 -9.27 -0.40
CA LEU A 116 16.42 -8.17 -0.17
C LEU A 116 16.54 -7.60 1.25
N ILE A 117 16.98 -8.38 2.23
CA ILE A 117 17.07 -7.98 3.63
C ILE A 117 18.44 -7.40 4.00
N GLU A 118 19.50 -7.87 3.34
CA GLU A 118 20.88 -7.48 3.62
C GLU A 118 21.13 -5.96 3.71
N PRO A 119 20.65 -5.11 2.77
CA PRO A 119 20.91 -3.68 2.84
C PRO A 119 19.98 -2.93 3.81
N LEU A 120 18.96 -3.59 4.37
CA LEU A 120 17.99 -2.94 5.24
C LEU A 120 18.57 -2.71 6.65
N PRO A 121 18.13 -1.67 7.38
CA PRO A 121 18.51 -1.45 8.77
C PRO A 121 17.85 -2.48 9.72
N GLU A 122 18.17 -2.40 11.01
CA GLU A 122 17.57 -3.30 12.02
C GLU A 122 16.07 -3.07 12.23
N ARG A 123 15.57 -1.85 12.00
CA ARG A 123 14.14 -1.51 12.09
C ARG A 123 13.61 -1.17 10.71
N VAL A 124 12.59 -1.89 10.26
CA VAL A 124 11.98 -1.68 8.94
C VAL A 124 10.47 -1.80 9.05
N ALA A 125 9.76 -0.78 8.60
CA ALA A 125 8.31 -0.73 8.63
C ALA A 125 7.70 -1.56 7.47
N PRO A 126 6.82 -2.55 7.74
CA PRO A 126 6.08 -3.28 6.72
C PRO A 126 4.88 -2.47 6.18
N HIS A 127 5.19 -1.37 5.51
CA HIS A 127 4.18 -0.48 4.91
C HIS A 127 4.07 -0.70 3.39
N HIS A 128 2.91 -0.41 2.80
CA HIS A 128 2.70 -0.56 1.36
C HIS A 128 3.69 0.30 0.54
N ASN A 129 3.95 1.53 0.95
CA ASN A 129 4.91 2.39 0.24
C ASN A 129 6.33 1.78 0.24
N PHE A 130 6.71 1.01 1.26
CA PHE A 130 7.96 0.24 1.25
C PHE A 130 7.91 -0.86 0.19
N HIS A 131 6.80 -1.61 0.09
CA HIS A 131 6.63 -2.60 -0.97
C HIS A 131 6.83 -1.98 -2.37
N VAL A 132 6.20 -0.83 -2.63
CA VAL A 132 6.30 -0.14 -3.93
C VAL A 132 7.72 0.38 -4.19
N LEU A 133 8.26 1.18 -3.28
CA LEU A 133 9.49 1.93 -3.52
C LEU A 133 10.77 1.09 -3.32
N TYR A 134 10.70 0.07 -2.46
CA TYR A 134 11.82 -0.84 -2.24
C TYR A 134 11.74 -2.09 -3.12
N LEU A 135 10.64 -2.86 -3.05
CA LEU A 135 10.58 -4.16 -3.74
C LEU A 135 10.28 -4.05 -5.23
N CYS A 136 9.30 -3.23 -5.66
CA CYS A 136 8.95 -3.13 -7.08
C CYS A 136 10.07 -2.47 -7.92
N ALA A 137 10.87 -1.59 -7.32
CA ALA A 137 12.05 -1.01 -7.95
C ALA A 137 13.28 -1.95 -7.96
N GLY A 138 13.26 -3.04 -7.20
CA GLY A 138 14.42 -3.90 -6.94
C GLY A 138 15.36 -3.31 -5.87
N PRO A 139 16.15 -4.14 -5.16
CA PRO A 139 16.83 -3.73 -3.93
C PRO A 139 18.00 -2.74 -4.10
N HIS A 140 18.60 -2.65 -5.29
CA HIS A 140 19.89 -1.96 -5.47
C HIS A 140 19.82 -0.66 -6.27
N THR A 141 18.88 -0.55 -7.20
CA THR A 141 18.79 0.58 -8.14
C THR A 141 17.48 1.29 -7.99
N LEU A 142 17.52 2.62 -8.09
CA LEU A 142 16.31 3.38 -8.36
C LEU A 142 15.87 3.13 -9.80
N ALA A 143 14.58 3.26 -10.06
CA ALA A 143 13.96 3.10 -11.36
C ALA A 143 13.27 4.42 -11.77
N PRO A 144 14.01 5.42 -12.28
CA PRO A 144 13.46 6.73 -12.63
C PRO A 144 12.38 6.66 -13.71
N ALA A 145 12.57 5.73 -14.66
CA ALA A 145 11.67 5.53 -15.79
C ALA A 145 10.24 5.14 -15.40
N VAL A 146 10.04 4.59 -14.18
CA VAL A 146 8.73 4.14 -13.69
C VAL A 146 8.24 4.93 -12.46
N VAL A 147 8.81 6.12 -12.21
CA VAL A 147 8.44 6.93 -11.04
C VAL A 147 6.96 7.36 -11.09
N GLY A 148 6.39 7.54 -12.28
CA GLY A 148 4.97 7.85 -12.47
C GLY A 148 4.04 6.72 -12.05
N GLU A 149 4.43 5.47 -12.30
CA GLU A 149 3.72 4.27 -11.84
C GLU A 149 3.84 4.13 -10.33
N PHE A 150 5.02 4.39 -9.75
CA PHE A 150 5.17 4.40 -8.29
C PHE A 150 4.39 5.53 -7.62
N ASP A 151 4.24 6.70 -8.26
CA ASP A 151 3.39 7.77 -7.74
C ASP A 151 1.91 7.37 -7.72
N GLN A 152 1.47 6.56 -8.69
CA GLN A 152 0.11 6.02 -8.71
C GLN A 152 -0.08 4.89 -7.69
N CYS A 153 0.96 4.05 -7.51
CA CYS A 153 0.89 2.84 -6.68
C CYS A 153 1.19 3.11 -5.21
N ARG A 154 2.00 4.11 -4.85
CA ARG A 154 2.13 4.49 -3.44
C ARG A 154 0.78 4.99 -2.94
N VAL A 155 0.50 4.75 -1.67
CA VAL A 155 -0.57 5.47 -0.98
C VAL A 155 -0.09 6.90 -0.75
N GLY A 156 -0.77 7.84 -1.40
CA GLY A 156 -0.59 9.27 -1.16
C GLY A 156 -1.83 9.88 -0.53
N TRP A 157 -1.79 11.18 -0.33
CA TRP A 157 -2.91 11.95 0.22
C TRP A 157 -3.14 13.21 -0.61
N GLY A 158 -4.35 13.74 -0.54
CA GLY A 158 -4.66 15.05 -1.09
C GLY A 158 -5.85 15.71 -0.43
N ARG A 159 -5.78 17.05 -0.33
CA ARG A 159 -6.89 17.86 0.21
C ARG A 159 -7.87 18.16 -0.91
N VAL A 160 -9.16 17.88 -0.70
CA VAL A 160 -10.22 18.14 -1.68
C VAL A 160 -10.38 19.66 -1.87
N ARG A 161 -10.20 20.12 -3.11
CA ARG A 161 -10.33 21.54 -3.50
C ARG A 161 -11.69 21.85 -4.07
N ARG A 162 -12.15 21.01 -4.99
CA ARG A 162 -13.44 21.15 -5.65
C ARG A 162 -13.95 19.79 -6.12
N LYS A 163 -15.26 19.73 -6.34
CA LYS A 163 -15.93 18.58 -6.93
C LYS A 163 -16.08 18.77 -8.43
N LEU A 164 -16.00 17.67 -9.16
CA LEU A 164 -16.42 17.54 -10.55
C LEU A 164 -17.65 16.61 -10.56
N THR A 165 -18.22 16.35 -11.74
CA THR A 165 -19.39 15.45 -11.87
C THR A 165 -19.10 14.05 -11.31
N ASP A 166 -17.99 13.43 -11.73
CA ASP A 166 -17.66 12.03 -11.42
C ASP A 166 -16.29 11.87 -10.71
N ALA A 167 -15.75 12.98 -10.20
CA ALA A 167 -14.41 13.05 -9.63
C ALA A 167 -14.27 14.20 -8.64
N ILE A 168 -13.15 14.24 -7.94
CA ILE A 168 -12.74 15.36 -7.12
C ILE A 168 -11.36 15.85 -7.57
N VAL A 169 -11.11 17.14 -7.42
CA VAL A 169 -9.78 17.71 -7.59
C VAL A 169 -9.15 17.85 -6.22
N VAL A 170 -7.93 17.32 -6.07
CA VAL A 170 -7.16 17.37 -4.82
C VAL A 170 -5.83 18.10 -5.01
N ASP A 171 -5.36 18.73 -3.93
CA ASP A 171 -3.96 19.14 -3.79
C ASP A 171 -3.10 17.89 -3.63
N TRP A 172 -2.35 17.52 -4.66
CA TRP A 172 -1.53 16.32 -4.70
C TRP A 172 -0.04 16.67 -4.63
N THR A 173 0.71 15.96 -3.80
CA THR A 173 2.17 16.06 -3.75
C THR A 173 2.75 14.86 -4.50
N PRO A 174 3.23 14.99 -5.74
CA PRO A 174 3.70 13.86 -6.55
C PRO A 174 5.03 13.32 -6.06
N LEU A 175 5.26 12.02 -6.27
CA LEU A 175 6.57 11.42 -6.24
C LEU A 175 7.28 11.74 -7.54
N VAL A 176 8.50 12.28 -7.43
CA VAL A 176 9.36 12.61 -8.56
C VAL A 176 10.75 12.02 -8.34
N TYR A 177 11.52 11.87 -9.41
CA TYR A 177 12.92 11.50 -9.35
C TYR A 177 13.78 12.71 -9.67
N GLU A 178 14.52 13.20 -8.68
CA GLU A 178 15.34 14.41 -8.79
C GLU A 178 16.69 14.17 -8.12
N CYS A 179 17.77 14.62 -8.79
CA CYS A 179 19.13 14.55 -8.26
C CYS A 179 19.53 13.16 -7.70
N GLY A 180 19.15 12.08 -8.39
CA GLY A 180 19.49 10.73 -7.98
C GLY A 180 18.60 10.15 -6.88
N LYS A 181 17.46 10.77 -6.55
CA LYS A 181 16.62 10.37 -5.40
C LYS A 181 15.15 10.41 -5.74
N TYR A 182 14.37 9.56 -5.08
CA TYR A 182 12.92 9.72 -5.02
C TYR A 182 12.55 10.78 -3.98
N VAL A 183 11.82 11.81 -4.38
CA VAL A 183 11.38 12.88 -3.49
C VAL A 183 9.90 13.21 -3.73
N LEU A 184 9.27 13.85 -2.76
CA LEU A 184 7.96 14.45 -2.94
C LEU A 184 8.14 15.84 -3.55
N GLY A 185 7.56 16.07 -4.72
CA GLY A 185 7.61 17.34 -5.45
C GLY A 185 6.65 18.40 -4.91
N GLY A 186 6.53 19.52 -5.64
CA GLY A 186 5.60 20.59 -5.31
C GLY A 186 4.12 20.17 -5.41
N ILE A 187 3.23 20.86 -4.70
CA ILE A 187 1.79 20.61 -4.77
C ILE A 187 1.28 20.95 -6.17
N VAL A 188 0.53 20.03 -6.76
CA VAL A 188 -0.18 20.19 -8.04
C VAL A 188 -1.63 19.80 -7.89
N GLU A 189 -2.51 20.34 -8.74
CA GLU A 189 -3.88 19.84 -8.81
C GLU A 189 -3.92 18.49 -9.52
N ARG A 190 -4.63 17.52 -8.94
CA ARG A 190 -4.88 16.22 -9.56
C ARG A 190 -6.37 15.87 -9.48
N SER A 191 -6.93 15.46 -10.62
CA SER A 191 -8.26 14.85 -10.64
C SER A 191 -8.14 13.39 -10.21
N VAL A 192 -8.96 12.98 -9.24
CA VAL A 192 -9.03 11.60 -8.76
C VAL A 192 -10.48 11.15 -8.73
N ARG A 193 -10.71 9.90 -9.10
CA ARG A 193 -12.04 9.28 -9.03
C ARG A 193 -12.38 8.96 -7.57
N TYR A 194 -13.65 8.81 -7.26
CA TYR A 194 -14.10 8.17 -6.04
C TYR A 194 -15.25 7.23 -6.41
N ASP A 195 -15.38 6.12 -5.68
CA ASP A 195 -16.50 5.20 -5.81
C ASP A 195 -17.36 5.36 -4.55
N ALA A 196 -18.66 5.63 -4.70
CA ALA A 196 -19.55 5.83 -3.56
C ALA A 196 -19.70 4.57 -2.69
N ALA A 197 -19.45 3.37 -3.24
CA ALA A 197 -19.36 2.13 -2.48
C ALA A 197 -18.11 2.09 -1.59
N PHE A 198 -17.04 2.79 -1.98
CA PHE A 198 -15.77 2.82 -1.25
C PHE A 198 -15.69 4.02 -0.33
N LEU A 199 -16.21 5.16 -0.74
CA LEU A 199 -16.07 6.40 -0.01
C LEU A 199 -17.29 7.25 -0.33
N GLN A 200 -18.14 7.46 0.67
CA GLN A 200 -19.17 8.48 0.57
C GLN A 200 -18.53 9.78 0.09
N GLU A 201 -19.21 10.48 -0.81
CA GLU A 201 -18.69 11.66 -1.50
C GLU A 201 -17.85 12.60 -0.60
N PRO A 202 -16.54 12.76 -0.89
CA PRO A 202 -15.67 13.65 -0.11
C PRO A 202 -16.09 15.11 -0.18
N ARG A 203 -15.95 15.83 0.93
CA ARG A 203 -16.27 17.27 1.02
C ARG A 203 -15.04 18.12 0.75
N VAL A 204 -15.25 19.32 0.21
CA VAL A 204 -14.18 20.32 0.07
C VAL A 204 -13.54 20.60 1.43
N GLY A 205 -12.22 20.61 1.48
CA GLY A 205 -11.42 20.78 2.70
C GLY A 205 -11.02 19.48 3.38
N GLU A 206 -11.72 18.36 3.16
CA GLU A 206 -11.33 17.04 3.68
C GLU A 206 -10.02 16.57 3.03
N VAL A 207 -9.30 15.69 3.73
CA VAL A 207 -8.11 15.02 3.19
C VAL A 207 -8.47 13.56 2.93
N VAL A 208 -8.08 13.05 1.77
CA VAL A 208 -8.32 11.66 1.37
C VAL A 208 -7.00 10.96 1.05
N ALA A 209 -6.92 9.68 1.38
CA ALA A 209 -5.92 8.78 0.83
C ALA A 209 -6.29 8.46 -0.62
N VAL A 210 -5.28 8.43 -1.49
CA VAL A 210 -5.43 8.12 -2.91
C VAL A 210 -4.51 6.97 -3.27
N HIS A 211 -5.03 6.01 -4.02
CA HIS A 211 -4.30 4.86 -4.55
C HIS A 211 -4.82 4.56 -5.97
N TRP A 212 -3.92 4.44 -6.94
CA TRP A 212 -4.25 4.23 -8.37
C TRP A 212 -5.26 5.23 -8.95
N GLY A 213 -5.13 6.50 -8.56
CA GLY A 213 -6.00 7.59 -9.03
C GLY A 213 -7.43 7.55 -8.48
N MET A 214 -7.66 6.77 -7.41
CA MET A 214 -8.94 6.68 -6.71
C MET A 214 -8.78 7.14 -5.26
N ALA A 215 -9.70 7.96 -4.77
CA ALA A 215 -9.83 8.28 -3.36
C ALA A 215 -10.50 7.11 -2.63
N VAL A 216 -9.79 6.55 -1.64
CA VAL A 216 -10.15 5.25 -1.02
C VAL A 216 -10.50 5.35 0.46
N LEU A 217 -10.04 6.41 1.15
CA LEU A 217 -10.26 6.60 2.58
C LEU A 217 -10.20 8.10 2.95
N ARG A 218 -11.08 8.57 3.84
CA ARG A 218 -10.94 9.89 4.49
C ARG A 218 -9.87 9.79 5.58
N LEU A 219 -8.96 10.76 5.61
CA LEU A 219 -7.89 10.84 6.59
C LEU A 219 -8.25 11.91 7.62
N ASP A 220 -8.38 11.47 8.87
CA ASP A 220 -8.24 12.36 10.03
C ASP A 220 -6.77 12.75 10.24
N ASP A 221 -6.52 13.62 11.22
CA ASP A 221 -5.18 14.16 11.47
C ASP A 221 -4.17 13.09 11.87
N GLU A 222 -4.60 12.06 12.63
CA GLU A 222 -3.75 10.97 13.07
C GLU A 222 -3.33 10.09 11.90
N ARG A 223 -4.28 9.64 11.08
CA ARG A 223 -4.02 8.85 9.88
C ARG A 223 -3.18 9.61 8.86
N LEU A 224 -3.44 10.90 8.69
CA LEU A 224 -2.63 11.74 7.81
C LEU A 224 -1.19 11.85 8.31
N LYS A 225 -0.98 12.01 9.61
CA LYS A 225 0.35 12.00 10.22
C LYS A 225 1.04 10.66 9.98
N ASN A 226 0.37 9.54 10.27
CA ASN A 226 0.94 8.20 10.13
C ASN A 226 1.36 7.90 8.68
N LEU A 227 0.53 8.25 7.70
CA LEU A 227 0.84 8.06 6.29
C LEU A 227 2.02 8.92 5.83
N LYS A 228 2.11 10.16 6.31
CA LYS A 228 3.26 11.05 6.05
C LYS A 228 4.54 10.49 6.64
N ASP A 229 4.49 10.02 7.88
CA ASP A 229 5.64 9.47 8.59
C ASP A 229 6.13 8.18 7.90
N ALA A 230 5.23 7.25 7.58
CA ALA A 230 5.56 6.02 6.86
C ALA A 230 6.14 6.31 5.46
N THR A 231 5.60 7.30 4.75
CA THR A 231 6.12 7.73 3.45
C THR A 231 7.51 8.33 3.57
N ARG A 232 7.73 9.26 4.53
CA ARG A 232 9.03 9.89 4.77
C ARG A 232 10.09 8.85 5.11
N SER A 233 9.83 7.98 6.08
CA SER A 233 10.79 6.94 6.49
C SER A 233 11.11 5.96 5.36
N THR A 234 10.13 5.65 4.50
CA THR A 234 10.38 4.81 3.32
C THR A 234 11.30 5.52 2.31
N LEU A 235 11.05 6.80 2.01
CA LEU A 235 11.87 7.56 1.07
C LEU A 235 13.30 7.74 1.58
N GLU A 236 13.46 8.07 2.87
CA GLU A 236 14.78 8.18 3.51
C GLU A 236 15.56 6.87 3.39
N LEU A 237 14.91 5.74 3.73
CA LEU A 237 15.50 4.41 3.62
C LEU A 237 15.94 4.10 2.19
N VAL A 238 15.01 4.18 1.23
CA VAL A 238 15.25 3.83 -0.17
C VAL A 238 16.37 4.70 -0.77
N ASN A 239 16.37 6.01 -0.50
CA ASN A 239 17.41 6.92 -0.97
C ASN A 239 18.76 6.75 -0.27
N SER A 240 18.82 6.11 0.90
CA SER A 240 20.08 5.84 1.60
C SER A 240 20.78 4.56 1.15
N ILE A 241 20.03 3.60 0.60
CA ILE A 241 20.55 2.25 0.28
C ILE A 241 20.58 1.97 -1.22
N LYS A 242 19.88 2.78 -2.03
CA LYS A 242 19.90 2.67 -3.49
C LYS A 242 20.67 3.83 -4.10
N SER A 243 21.39 3.51 -5.17
CA SER A 243 22.12 4.46 -6.01
C SER A 243 21.50 4.55 -7.40
#